data_AF-A0A4R4BLA7-F1
#
_entry.id   AF-A0A4R4BLA7-F1
#
_cell.length_a   1.000
_cell.length_b   1.000
_cell.length_c   1.000
_cell.angle_alpha   90.00
_cell.angle_beta   90.00
_cell.angle_gamma   90.00
#
_symmetry.space_group_name_H-M   'P 1'
#
loop_
_entity.id
_entity.type
_entity.pdbx_description
1 polymer ?
#
loop_
_entity_poly.entity_id
_entity_poly.type
_entity_poly.pdbx_seq_one_letter_code
_entity_poly.pdbx_strand_id
1 'polypeptide(L)'
;MGHRGALDPSSLGVVLVVGLSLLVGFTRLYLGVHFPTDVVAGWLVGLGVLAVYYFGYSTLESYLKNIPPRFLLLLAALLVFCMNALNPKDVSFGGVFFGMCLGVLLVSPSLGFRASEGPEGKPAPRTTRALRYGLGIVGVLLLYAGLKPLLPPEGAAWYQAGRFVRYGLIGLWVSGGAPWLFKRVKLA
;
A
#
# COMPACT_ATOMS: atom_id res chain seq x y z
N MET A 1 24.23 12.73 13.31
CA MET A 1 23.81 14.04 13.85
C MET A 1 22.45 14.38 13.24
N GLY A 2 21.37 14.24 14.01
CA GLY A 2 20.11 15.00 13.82
C GLY A 2 19.17 14.72 12.63
N HIS A 3 18.67 13.49 12.44
CA HIS A 3 17.34 13.29 11.80
C HIS A 3 16.29 12.82 12.81
N ARG A 4 16.31 13.42 14.01
CA ARG A 4 15.18 13.43 14.95
C ARG A 4 14.09 14.41 14.50
N GLY A 5 13.67 14.29 13.23
CA GLY A 5 12.58 15.09 12.63
C GLY A 5 11.44 14.22 12.11
N ALA A 6 11.52 12.90 12.29
CA ALA A 6 10.45 11.99 11.94
C ALA A 6 9.48 11.91 13.11
N LEU A 7 8.36 12.64 12.98
CA LEU A 7 7.07 12.46 13.67
C LEU A 7 7.17 11.55 14.90
N ASP A 8 7.38 12.12 16.09
CA ASP A 8 7.15 11.38 17.33
C ASP A 8 5.68 10.93 17.29
N PRO A 9 5.41 9.62 17.13
CA PRO A 9 4.05 9.19 16.89
C PRO A 9 3.25 9.57 18.13
N SER A 10 2.22 10.39 17.95
CA SER A 10 1.31 10.72 19.04
C SER A 10 0.93 9.41 19.74
N SER A 11 1.03 9.35 21.06
CA SER A 11 0.73 8.14 21.84
C SER A 11 -0.60 7.50 21.43
N LEU A 12 -1.59 8.35 21.11
CA LEU A 12 -2.88 7.97 20.55
C LEU A 12 -2.78 7.23 19.21
N GLY A 13 -1.95 7.68 18.29
CA GLY A 13 -1.73 7.03 16.99
C GLY A 13 -1.14 5.62 17.12
N VAL A 14 -0.19 5.42 18.04
CA VAL A 14 0.36 4.08 18.33
C VAL A 14 -0.73 3.18 18.89
N VAL A 15 -1.48 3.66 19.88
CA VAL A 15 -2.60 2.93 20.49
C VAL A 15 -3.63 2.53 19.43
N LEU A 16 -3.98 3.43 18.51
CA LEU A 16 -4.92 3.13 17.42
C LEU A 16 -4.40 2.06 16.47
N VAL A 17 -3.13 2.13 16.04
CA VAL A 17 -2.56 1.15 15.08
C VAL A 17 -2.46 -0.23 15.72
N VAL A 18 -2.00 -0.31 16.97
CA VAL A 18 -1.93 -1.57 17.72
C VAL A 18 -3.33 -2.13 17.96
N GLY A 19 -4.26 -1.30 18.44
CA GLY A 19 -5.65 -1.68 18.67
C GLY A 19 -6.35 -2.19 17.41
N LEU A 20 -6.18 -1.50 16.28
CA LEU A 20 -6.70 -1.94 14.98
C LEU A 20 -6.08 -3.27 14.53
N SER A 21 -4.78 -3.46 14.71
CA SER A 21 -4.10 -4.71 14.34
C SER A 21 -4.63 -5.91 15.14
N LEU A 22 -4.88 -5.72 16.44
CA LEU A 22 -5.49 -6.73 17.31
C LEU A 22 -6.95 -7.00 16.92
N LEU A 23 -7.72 -5.94 16.66
CA LEU A 23 -9.13 -6.05 16.27
C LEU A 23 -9.28 -6.79 14.94
N VAL A 24 -8.41 -6.51 13.95
CA VAL A 24 -8.38 -7.26 12.69
C VAL A 24 -8.08 -8.73 12.93
N GLY A 25 -7.11 -9.07 13.78
CA GLY A 25 -6.86 -10.47 14.14
C GLY A 25 -8.06 -11.14 14.81
N PHE A 26 -8.71 -10.44 15.75
CA PHE A 26 -9.92 -10.93 16.42
C PHE A 26 -11.08 -11.18 15.44
N THR A 27 -11.30 -10.30 14.46
CA THR A 27 -12.36 -10.49 13.46
C THR A 27 -12.19 -11.78 12.65
N ARG A 28 -10.95 -12.25 12.45
CA ARG A 28 -10.66 -13.52 11.74
C ARG A 28 -11.03 -14.74 12.56
N LEU A 29 -10.82 -14.69 13.87
CA LEU A 29 -11.24 -15.73 14.81
C LEU A 29 -12.76 -15.75 14.94
N TYR A 30 -13.38 -14.57 15.06
CA TYR A 30 -14.84 -14.43 15.17
C TYR A 30 -15.58 -14.97 13.95
N LEU A 31 -15.05 -14.73 12.74
CA LEU A 31 -15.62 -15.26 11.50
C LEU A 31 -15.36 -16.77 11.31
N GLY A 32 -14.55 -17.40 12.17
CA GLY A 32 -14.24 -18.83 12.09
C GLY A 32 -13.44 -19.25 10.84
N VAL A 33 -12.77 -18.30 10.18
CA VAL A 33 -12.03 -18.55 8.93
C VAL A 33 -10.55 -18.85 9.15
N HIS A 34 -10.03 -18.60 10.35
CA HIS A 34 -8.62 -18.83 10.72
C HIS A 34 -8.51 -19.41 12.12
N PHE A 35 -7.51 -20.28 12.32
CA PHE A 35 -7.19 -20.79 13.64
C PHE A 35 -6.45 -19.74 14.48
N PRO A 36 -6.52 -19.79 15.83
CA PRO A 36 -5.74 -18.91 16.70
C PRO A 36 -4.24 -18.90 16.38
N THR A 37 -3.70 -20.06 16.01
CA THR A 37 -2.30 -20.22 15.58
C THR A 37 -1.96 -19.41 14.34
N ASP A 38 -2.87 -19.32 13.36
CA ASP A 38 -2.66 -18.58 12.12
C ASP A 38 -2.55 -17.07 12.39
N VAL A 39 -3.39 -16.57 13.29
CA VAL A 39 -3.40 -15.15 13.70
C VAL A 39 -2.12 -14.79 14.44
N VAL A 40 -1.69 -15.62 15.39
CA VAL A 40 -0.44 -15.42 16.13
C VAL A 40 0.77 -15.48 15.19
N ALA A 41 0.82 -16.45 14.28
CA ALA A 41 1.87 -16.54 13.28
C ALA A 41 1.91 -15.27 12.39
N GLY A 42 0.75 -14.77 11.95
CA GLY A 42 0.66 -13.53 11.20
C GLY A 42 1.20 -12.31 11.95
N TRP A 43 0.89 -12.19 13.25
CA TRP A 43 1.44 -11.13 14.11
C TRP A 43 2.96 -11.25 14.27
N LEU A 44 3.49 -12.46 14.49
CA LEU A 44 4.93 -12.69 14.61
C LEU A 44 5.67 -12.32 13.32
N VAL A 45 5.12 -12.70 12.16
CA VAL A 45 5.68 -12.31 10.85
C VAL A 45 5.66 -10.79 10.68
N GLY A 46 4.53 -10.13 11.00
CA GLY A 46 4.41 -8.67 10.93
C GLY A 46 5.41 -7.95 11.84
N LEU A 47 5.56 -8.41 13.08
CA LEU A 47 6.56 -7.89 14.02
C LEU A 47 7.99 -8.14 13.54
N GLY A 48 8.26 -9.30 12.93
CA GLY A 48 9.54 -9.60 12.31
C GLY A 48 9.90 -8.63 11.18
N VAL A 49 8.96 -8.37 10.27
CA VAL A 49 9.14 -7.37 9.20
C VAL A 49 9.37 -5.96 9.78
N LEU A 50 8.59 -5.58 10.81
CA LEU A 50 8.77 -4.31 11.50
C LEU A 50 10.15 -4.21 12.16
N ALA A 51 10.62 -5.26 12.82
CA ALA A 51 11.93 -5.30 13.46
C ALA A 51 13.06 -5.17 12.43
N VAL A 52 13.00 -5.91 11.32
CA VAL A 52 13.97 -5.81 10.22
C VAL A 52 14.01 -4.39 9.67
N TYR A 53 12.85 -3.77 9.45
CA TYR A 53 12.79 -2.38 9.03
C TYR A 53 13.38 -1.44 10.08
N TYR A 54 12.97 -1.54 11.35
CA TYR A 54 13.38 -0.63 12.41
C TYR A 54 14.89 -0.67 12.69
N PHE A 55 15.47 -1.87 12.76
CA PHE A 55 16.90 -2.04 13.03
C PHE A 55 17.77 -1.92 11.78
N GLY A 56 17.24 -2.28 10.61
CA GLY A 56 17.98 -2.35 9.34
C GLY A 56 17.76 -1.17 8.40
N TYR A 57 16.95 -0.17 8.78
CA TYR A 57 16.51 0.90 7.86
C TYR A 57 17.66 1.59 7.13
N SER A 58 18.68 2.06 7.85
CA SER A 58 19.81 2.81 7.26
C SER A 58 20.61 1.97 6.26
N THR A 59 20.79 0.69 6.58
CA THR A 59 21.44 -0.29 5.73
C THR A 59 20.59 -0.58 4.48
N LEU A 60 19.31 -0.90 4.67
CA LEU A 60 18.35 -1.19 3.59
C LEU A 60 18.22 -0.02 2.63
N GLU A 61 18.07 1.20 3.14
CA GLU A 61 17.94 2.41 2.32
C GLU A 61 19.20 2.64 1.46
N SER A 62 20.38 2.41 2.04
CA SER A 62 21.66 2.54 1.32
C SER A 62 21.77 1.53 0.19
N TYR A 63 21.40 0.27 0.40
CA TYR A 63 21.43 -0.73 -0.67
C TYR A 63 20.36 -0.45 -1.74
N LEU A 64 19.12 -0.16 -1.34
CA LEU A 64 18.01 0.04 -2.27
C LEU A 64 18.18 1.27 -3.16
N LYS A 65 18.75 2.37 -2.65
CA LYS A 65 19.02 3.58 -3.45
C LYS A 65 20.03 3.35 -4.58
N ASN A 66 20.95 2.41 -4.40
CA ASN A 66 21.99 2.11 -5.39
C ASN A 66 21.50 1.17 -6.50
N ILE A 67 20.37 0.48 -6.31
CA ILE A 67 19.79 -0.38 -7.32
C ILE A 67 18.94 0.47 -8.27
N PRO A 68 19.19 0.44 -9.60
CA PRO A 68 18.38 1.21 -10.52
C PRO A 68 16.93 0.69 -10.52
N PRO A 69 15.94 1.56 -10.68
CA PRO A 69 14.53 1.24 -10.46
C PRO A 69 14.03 0.10 -11.36
N ARG A 70 14.61 -0.07 -12.55
CA ARG A 70 14.32 -1.19 -13.45
C ARG A 70 14.54 -2.56 -12.81
N PHE A 71 15.60 -2.75 -12.02
CA PHE A 71 15.85 -4.04 -11.36
C PHE A 71 14.92 -4.27 -10.18
N LEU A 72 14.54 -3.22 -9.45
CA LEU A 72 13.53 -3.31 -8.39
C LEU A 72 12.15 -3.68 -8.96
N LEU A 73 11.81 -3.16 -10.15
CA LEU A 73 10.59 -3.54 -10.86
C LEU A 73 10.63 -5.00 -11.32
N LEU A 74 11.76 -5.46 -11.86
CA LEU A 74 11.94 -6.87 -12.23
C LEU A 74 11.85 -7.79 -11.01
N LEU A 75 12.45 -7.39 -9.88
CA LEU A 75 12.36 -8.13 -8.62
C LEU A 75 10.92 -8.16 -8.11
N ALA A 76 10.19 -7.03 -8.15
CA ALA A 76 8.79 -6.97 -7.78
C ALA A 76 7.92 -7.86 -8.70
N ALA A 77 8.17 -7.83 -10.01
CA ALA A 77 7.50 -8.69 -10.98
C ALA A 77 7.78 -10.18 -10.72
N LEU A 78 9.02 -10.54 -10.42
CA LEU A 78 9.41 -11.91 -10.06
C LEU A 78 8.73 -12.36 -8.77
N LEU A 79 8.70 -11.51 -7.75
CA LEU A 79 8.02 -11.79 -6.49
C LEU A 79 6.52 -12.01 -6.72
N VAL A 80 5.88 -11.15 -7.52
CA VAL A 80 4.46 -11.26 -7.88
C VAL A 80 4.19 -12.53 -8.69
N PHE A 81 5.09 -12.90 -9.59
CA PHE A 81 5.02 -14.18 -10.29
C PHE A 81 5.04 -15.35 -9.31
N CYS A 82 5.95 -15.35 -8.34
CA CYS A 82 5.99 -16.36 -7.28
C CYS A 82 4.71 -16.35 -6.43
N MET A 83 4.19 -15.19 -6.03
CA MET A 83 2.93 -15.08 -5.27
C MET A 83 1.76 -15.71 -6.02
N ASN A 84 1.64 -15.39 -7.32
CA ASN A 84 0.55 -15.90 -8.15
C ASN A 84 0.74 -17.39 -8.47
N ALA A 85 1.97 -17.89 -8.56
CA ALA A 85 2.25 -19.32 -8.71
C ALA A 85 1.90 -20.12 -7.45
N LEU A 86 2.13 -19.55 -6.27
CA LEU A 86 1.75 -20.15 -4.98
C LEU A 86 0.23 -20.11 -4.74
N ASN A 87 -0.47 -19.08 -5.24
CA ASN A 87 -1.92 -18.98 -5.15
C ASN A 87 -2.58 -18.58 -6.50
N PRO A 88 -2.74 -19.53 -7.44
CA PRO A 88 -3.32 -19.23 -8.76
C PRO A 88 -4.81 -18.85 -8.71
N LYS A 89 -5.50 -19.20 -7.61
CA LYS A 89 -6.94 -18.95 -7.47
C LYS A 89 -7.24 -17.49 -7.15
N ASP A 90 -6.32 -16.78 -6.51
CA ASP A 90 -6.49 -15.37 -6.16
C ASP A 90 -5.22 -14.54 -6.43
N VAL A 91 -5.20 -13.88 -7.59
CA VAL A 91 -4.11 -13.00 -8.01
C VAL A 91 -4.27 -11.55 -7.52
N SER A 92 -5.27 -11.27 -6.67
CA SER A 92 -5.59 -9.90 -6.23
C SER A 92 -4.43 -9.28 -5.44
N PHE A 93 -3.82 -10.04 -4.53
CA PHE A 93 -2.70 -9.55 -3.71
C PHE A 93 -1.48 -9.22 -4.55
N GLY A 94 -1.14 -10.10 -5.51
CA GLY A 94 -0.06 -9.85 -6.47
C GLY A 94 -0.32 -8.60 -7.31
N GLY A 95 -1.57 -8.41 -7.76
CA GLY A 95 -2.01 -7.20 -8.46
C GLY A 95 -1.79 -5.93 -7.65
N VAL A 96 -2.38 -5.84 -6.44
CA VAL A 96 -2.23 -4.65 -5.57
C VAL A 96 -0.76 -4.36 -5.28
N PHE A 97 0.02 -5.39 -4.93
CA PHE A 97 1.45 -5.23 -4.61
C PHE A 97 2.22 -4.69 -5.81
N PHE A 98 2.04 -5.28 -7.00
CA PHE A 98 2.71 -4.83 -8.22
C PHE A 98 2.33 -3.38 -8.58
N GLY A 99 1.03 -3.06 -8.51
CA GLY A 99 0.52 -1.71 -8.74
C GLY A 99 1.12 -0.69 -7.77
N MET A 100 1.21 -1.05 -6.49
CA MET A 100 1.81 -0.21 -5.47
C MET A 100 3.30 0.05 -5.77
N CYS A 101 4.07 -0.99 -6.12
CA CYS A 101 5.47 -0.87 -6.54
C CYS A 101 5.64 0.03 -7.77
N LEU A 102 4.78 -0.11 -8.79
CA LEU A 102 4.81 0.76 -9.96
C LEU A 102 4.61 2.23 -9.58
N GLY A 103 3.63 2.52 -8.72
CA GLY A 103 3.40 3.89 -8.26
C GLY A 103 4.57 4.45 -7.45
N VAL A 104 5.12 3.67 -6.51
CA VAL A 104 6.26 4.08 -5.67
C VAL A 104 7.55 4.29 -6.48
N LEU A 105 7.82 3.44 -7.48
CA LEU A 105 9.08 3.45 -8.20
C LEU A 105 9.07 4.41 -9.40
N LEU A 106 7.92 4.58 -10.07
CA LEU A 106 7.82 5.38 -11.30
C LEU A 106 7.22 6.77 -11.06
N VAL A 107 6.24 6.88 -10.16
CA VAL A 107 5.42 8.10 -10.01
C VAL A 107 5.84 8.90 -8.78
N SER A 108 5.86 8.29 -7.61
CA SER A 108 6.14 8.97 -6.33
C SER A 108 7.45 9.78 -6.29
N PRO A 109 8.58 9.35 -6.89
CA PRO A 109 9.84 10.11 -6.84
C PRO A 109 9.73 11.44 -7.60
N SER A 110 8.97 11.47 -8.69
CA SER A 110 8.73 12.68 -9.48
C SER A 110 7.77 13.67 -8.77
N LEU A 111 6.93 13.16 -7.88
CA LEU A 111 5.95 13.97 -7.20
C LEU A 111 6.55 14.73 -6.01
N GLY A 112 7.48 14.16 -5.24
CA GLY A 112 7.95 14.80 -4.00
C GLY A 112 6.81 15.14 -3.03
N PHE A 113 5.76 14.31 -3.01
CA PHE A 113 4.58 14.53 -2.19
C PHE A 113 4.88 14.19 -0.72
N ARG A 114 4.50 15.09 0.19
CA ARG A 114 4.59 14.87 1.63
C ARG A 114 3.21 15.07 2.25
N ALA A 115 2.74 14.06 2.97
CA ALA A 115 1.41 14.10 3.56
C ALA A 115 1.24 15.17 4.65
N SER A 116 2.34 15.59 5.30
CA SER A 116 2.37 16.63 6.33
C SER A 116 2.31 18.05 5.77
N GLU A 117 2.74 18.24 4.53
CA GLU A 117 2.84 19.53 3.85
C GLU A 117 1.57 19.77 3.05
N GLY A 118 1.06 21.00 3.07
CA GLY A 118 -0.02 21.52 2.26
C GLY A 118 0.53 22.42 1.15
N PRO A 119 -0.33 23.20 0.48
CA PRO A 119 0.09 24.11 -0.58
C PRO A 119 1.17 25.08 -0.08
N GLU A 120 2.19 25.33 -0.92
CA GLU A 120 3.30 26.26 -0.61
C GLU A 120 4.21 25.82 0.56
N GLY A 121 4.21 24.54 0.95
CA GLY A 121 5.09 24.03 2.01
C GLY A 121 4.62 24.34 3.43
N LYS A 122 3.43 24.92 3.61
CA LYS A 122 2.80 25.13 4.92
C LYS A 122 2.30 23.80 5.49
N PRO A 123 2.21 23.61 6.81
CA PRO A 123 1.65 22.39 7.37
C PRO A 123 0.19 22.19 6.91
N ALA A 124 -0.14 21.00 6.40
CA ALA A 124 -1.46 20.71 5.87
C ALA A 124 -2.53 20.80 6.97
N PRO A 125 -3.55 21.67 6.80
CA PRO A 125 -4.71 21.72 7.70
C PRO A 125 -5.39 20.35 7.83
N ARG A 126 -6.07 20.11 8.96
CA ARG A 126 -6.83 18.86 9.19
C ARG A 126 -7.87 18.63 8.09
N THR A 127 -8.49 19.70 7.57
CA THR A 127 -9.43 19.66 6.45
C THR A 127 -8.78 19.14 5.17
N THR A 128 -7.60 19.65 4.81
CA THR A 128 -6.83 19.17 3.65
C THR A 128 -6.47 17.69 3.79
N ARG A 129 -6.08 17.23 4.98
CA ARG A 129 -5.81 15.81 5.25
C ARG A 129 -7.07 14.95 5.10
N ALA A 130 -8.21 15.42 5.62
CA ALA A 130 -9.50 14.74 5.48
C ALA A 130 -9.95 14.67 4.01
N LEU A 131 -9.78 15.76 3.24
CA LEU A 131 -10.10 15.80 1.81
C LEU A 131 -9.23 14.83 1.00
N ARG A 132 -7.92 14.77 1.27
CA ARG A 132 -7.02 13.79 0.64
C ARG A 132 -7.46 12.36 0.94
N TYR A 133 -7.79 12.06 2.20
CA TYR A 133 -8.28 10.74 2.58
C TYR A 133 -9.59 10.39 1.87
N GLY A 134 -10.56 11.32 1.85
CA GLY A 134 -11.83 11.17 1.15
C GLY A 134 -11.66 10.95 -0.34
N LEU A 135 -10.88 11.80 -1.03
CA LEU A 135 -10.58 11.67 -2.45
C LEU A 135 -9.84 10.35 -2.77
N GLY A 136 -8.92 9.94 -1.88
CA GLY A 136 -8.25 8.65 -1.97
C GLY A 136 -9.23 7.48 -1.96
N ILE A 137 -10.13 7.45 -0.97
CA ILE A 137 -11.19 6.43 -0.85
C ILE A 137 -12.11 6.45 -2.06
N VAL A 138 -12.60 7.63 -2.47
CA VAL A 138 -13.49 7.76 -3.63
C VAL A 138 -12.82 7.20 -4.88
N GLY A 139 -11.55 7.51 -5.13
CA GLY A 139 -10.82 6.94 -6.27
C GLY A 139 -10.67 5.42 -6.20
N VAL A 140 -10.40 4.86 -5.00
CA VAL A 140 -10.37 3.40 -4.82
C VAL A 140 -11.74 2.78 -5.11
N LEU A 141 -12.83 3.36 -4.61
CA LEU A 141 -14.19 2.86 -4.83
C LEU A 141 -14.58 2.94 -6.31
N LEU A 142 -14.24 4.03 -6.99
CA LEU A 142 -14.48 4.21 -8.42
C LEU A 142 -13.71 3.18 -9.26
N LEU A 143 -12.45 2.91 -8.95
CA LEU A 143 -11.68 1.88 -9.64
C LEU A 143 -12.22 0.48 -9.34
N TYR A 144 -12.55 0.20 -8.08
CA TYR A 144 -13.05 -1.10 -7.66
C TYR A 144 -14.40 -1.45 -8.29
N ALA A 145 -15.37 -0.53 -8.20
CA ALA A 145 -16.72 -0.72 -8.72
C ALA A 145 -16.81 -0.48 -10.23
N GLY A 146 -16.13 0.55 -10.74
CA GLY A 146 -16.20 0.98 -12.14
C GLY A 146 -15.47 0.05 -13.11
N LEU A 147 -14.38 -0.61 -12.68
CA LEU A 147 -13.70 -1.58 -13.53
C LEU A 147 -14.39 -2.96 -13.52
N LYS A 148 -15.18 -3.28 -12.50
CA LYS A 148 -15.86 -4.57 -12.38
C LYS A 148 -16.71 -4.93 -13.62
N PRO A 149 -17.57 -4.05 -14.19
CA PRO A 149 -18.35 -4.39 -15.38
C PRO A 149 -17.56 -4.40 -16.70
N LEU A 150 -16.38 -3.75 -16.74
CA LEU A 150 -15.56 -3.66 -17.95
C LEU A 150 -14.65 -4.87 -18.15
N LEU A 151 -14.41 -5.64 -17.09
CA LEU A 151 -13.48 -6.76 -17.06
C LEU A 151 -14.22 -8.09 -17.20
N PRO A 152 -13.53 -9.17 -17.63
CA PRO A 152 -14.16 -10.47 -17.81
C PRO A 152 -14.88 -10.94 -16.53
N PRO A 153 -16.13 -11.42 -16.62
CA PRO A 153 -16.89 -11.90 -15.48
C PRO A 153 -16.34 -13.23 -14.94
N GLU A 154 -16.78 -13.60 -13.74
CA GLU A 154 -16.42 -14.88 -13.12
C GLU A 154 -16.76 -16.06 -14.04
N GLY A 155 -15.78 -16.95 -14.26
CA GLY A 155 -15.90 -18.10 -15.15
C GLY A 155 -15.50 -17.84 -16.61
N ALA A 156 -15.31 -16.59 -17.03
CA ALA A 156 -14.82 -16.28 -18.37
C ALA A 156 -13.32 -16.58 -18.54
N ALA A 157 -12.91 -16.82 -19.79
CA ALA A 157 -11.49 -16.83 -20.15
C ALA A 157 -10.84 -15.51 -19.71
N TRP A 158 -9.61 -15.58 -19.19
CA TRP A 158 -8.84 -14.41 -18.72
C TRP A 158 -9.41 -13.67 -17.50
N TYR A 159 -10.38 -14.26 -16.76
CA TYR A 159 -10.91 -13.68 -15.52
C TYR A 159 -9.80 -13.25 -14.54
N GLN A 160 -8.79 -14.11 -14.31
CA GLN A 160 -7.69 -13.80 -13.40
C GLN A 160 -6.84 -12.62 -13.90
N ALA A 161 -6.62 -12.49 -15.22
CA ALA A 161 -5.90 -11.35 -15.77
C ALA A 161 -6.68 -10.04 -15.55
N GLY A 162 -7.99 -10.03 -15.77
CA GLY A 162 -8.84 -8.88 -15.46
C GLY A 162 -8.80 -8.52 -13.97
N ARG A 163 -8.89 -9.53 -13.09
CA ARG A 163 -8.77 -9.34 -11.64
C ARG A 163 -7.43 -8.73 -11.26
N PHE A 164 -6.33 -9.25 -11.79
CA PHE A 164 -4.98 -8.72 -11.59
C PHE A 164 -4.90 -7.25 -11.99
N VAL A 165 -5.39 -6.89 -13.18
CA VAL A 165 -5.40 -5.50 -13.68
C VAL A 165 -6.22 -4.59 -12.78
N ARG A 166 -7.42 -5.01 -12.36
CA ARG A 166 -8.27 -4.22 -11.46
C ARG A 166 -7.54 -3.85 -10.17
N TYR A 167 -6.96 -4.85 -9.51
CA TYR A 167 -6.28 -4.66 -8.24
C TYR A 167 -4.92 -3.95 -8.41
N GLY A 168 -4.23 -4.15 -9.53
CA GLY A 168 -3.05 -3.40 -9.90
C GLY A 168 -3.30 -1.91 -10.09
N LEU A 169 -4.40 -1.55 -10.76
CA LEU A 169 -4.80 -0.14 -10.90
C LEU A 169 -5.15 0.49 -9.54
N ILE A 170 -5.79 -0.27 -8.63
CA ILE A 170 -6.04 0.19 -7.26
C ILE A 170 -4.71 0.43 -6.52
N GLY A 171 -3.76 -0.50 -6.59
CA GLY A 171 -2.44 -0.33 -5.97
C GLY A 171 -1.69 0.89 -6.51
N LEU A 172 -1.69 1.07 -7.83
CA LEU A 172 -1.08 2.21 -8.52
C LEU A 172 -1.74 3.54 -8.15
N TRP A 173 -3.07 3.54 -7.99
CA TRP A 173 -3.81 4.70 -7.52
C TRP A 173 -3.39 5.09 -6.10
N VAL A 174 -3.28 4.13 -5.19
CA VAL A 174 -2.95 4.39 -3.78
C VAL A 174 -1.56 5.02 -3.63
N SER A 175 -0.53 4.51 -4.32
CA SER A 175 0.84 5.00 -4.15
C SER A 175 1.26 6.11 -5.11
N GLY A 176 0.66 6.20 -6.30
CA GLY A 176 1.03 7.17 -7.33
C GLY A 176 -0.12 8.08 -7.77
N GLY A 177 -1.26 7.49 -8.13
CA GLY A 177 -2.38 8.24 -8.74
C GLY A 177 -3.02 9.28 -7.82
N ALA A 178 -3.32 8.92 -6.58
CA ALA A 178 -3.90 9.84 -5.60
C ALA A 178 -2.94 10.97 -5.20
N PRO A 179 -1.66 10.71 -4.86
CA PRO A 179 -0.68 11.78 -4.65
C PRO A 179 -0.52 12.72 -5.86
N TRP A 180 -0.53 12.17 -7.09
CA TRP A 180 -0.50 12.97 -8.31
C TRP A 180 -1.72 13.88 -8.43
N LEU A 181 -2.92 13.34 -8.16
CA LEU A 181 -4.15 14.11 -8.17
C LEU A 181 -4.10 15.24 -7.14
N PHE A 182 -3.64 14.98 -5.91
CA PHE A 182 -3.58 15.99 -4.85
C PHE A 182 -2.72 17.19 -5.25
N LYS A 183 -1.60 16.97 -5.95
CA LYS A 183 -0.81 18.07 -6.49
C LYS A 183 -1.53 18.83 -7.60
N ARG A 184 -2.22 18.13 -8.50
CA ARG A 184 -3.01 18.74 -9.58
C ARG A 184 -4.13 19.64 -9.06
N VAL A 185 -4.81 19.23 -8.00
CA VAL A 185 -5.91 20.01 -7.40
C VAL A 185 -5.44 21.00 -6.32
N LYS A 186 -4.12 21.27 -6.23
CA LYS A 186 -3.52 22.17 -5.22
C LYS A 186 -3.92 21.83 -3.79
N LEU A 187 -4.08 20.54 -3.49
CA LEU A 187 -4.22 20.06 -2.14
C LEU A 187 -2.87 19.73 -1.51
N ALA A 188 -1.76 19.77 -2.26
CA ALA A 188 -0.40 19.39 -1.86
C ALA A 188 0.68 20.09 -2.68
#